data_AF-A0AAW5RX34-F1
#
_entry.id   AF-A0AAW5RX34-F1
#
_cell.length_a   1.000
_cell.length_b   1.000
_cell.length_c   1.000
_cell.angle_alpha   90.00
_cell.angle_beta   90.00
_cell.angle_gamma   90.00
#
_symmetry.space_group_name_H-M   'P 1'
#
loop_
_entity.id
_entity.type
_entity.pdbx_description
1 polymer ?
#
loop_
_entity_poly.entity_id
_entity_poly.type
_entity_poly.pdbx_seq_one_letter_code
_entity_poly.pdbx_strand_id
1 'polypeptide(L)' 'MRRVDLRKSQDLFKDLEQIIQNAYMGEVLVVLFEIGDFSSVEKSFAFIKEQNCELLNSLKFNQVDWTIVFKKVGQ' A
#
# COMPACT_ATOMS: atom_id res chain seq x y z
N MET A 1 -0.79 10.47 9.64
CA MET A 1 -0.56 9.03 9.39
C MET A 1 -1.90 8.34 9.44
N ARG A 2 -2.29 7.63 8.39
CA ARG A 2 -3.59 6.95 8.28
C ARG A 2 -3.38 5.45 8.05
N ARG A 3 -4.19 4.63 8.73
CA ARG A 3 -4.18 3.17 8.59
C ARG A 3 -5.37 2.74 7.74
N VAL A 4 -5.16 1.82 6.81
CA VAL A 4 -6.20 1.28 5.94
C VAL A 4 -6.10 -0.24 5.92
N ASP A 5 -7.23 -0.92 6.07
CA ASP A 5 -7.35 -2.37 6.02
C ASP A 5 -8.00 -2.78 4.71
N LEU A 6 -7.24 -3.45 3.85
CA LEU A 6 -7.61 -3.94 2.54
C LEU A 6 -7.62 -5.47 2.47
N ARG A 7 -7.63 -6.20 3.59
CA ARG A 7 -7.65 -7.68 3.57
C ARG A 7 -8.85 -8.26 2.83
N LYS A 8 -9.97 -7.53 2.79
CA LYS A 8 -11.20 -7.92 2.06
C LYS A 8 -11.32 -7.28 0.68
N SER A 9 -10.25 -6.63 0.20
CA SER A 9 -10.22 -6.03 -1.13
C SER A 9 -10.36 -7.11 -2.20
N GLN A 10 -11.21 -6.86 -3.19
CA GLN A 10 -11.33 -7.73 -4.37
C GLN A 10 -10.28 -7.38 -5.44
N ASP A 11 -9.79 -6.14 -5.44
CA ASP A 11 -8.76 -5.62 -6.34
C ASP A 11 -7.86 -4.66 -5.55
N LEU A 12 -6.75 -5.20 -5.06
CA LEU A 12 -5.83 -4.49 -4.18
C LEU A 12 -5.29 -3.22 -4.83
N PHE A 13 -4.96 -3.26 -6.12
CA PHE A 13 -4.31 -2.15 -6.81
C PHE A 13 -5.27 -1.01 -7.09
N LYS A 14 -6.51 -1.34 -7.47
CA LYS A 14 -7.55 -0.33 -7.65
C LYS A 14 -7.88 0.38 -6.32
N ASP A 15 -8.00 -0.37 -5.24
CA ASP A 15 -8.29 0.21 -3.92
C ASP A 15 -7.10 1.04 -3.40
N LEU A 16 -5.87 0.58 -3.63
CA LEU A 16 -4.64 1.34 -3.35
C LEU A 16 -4.60 2.66 -4.12
N GLU A 17 -4.94 2.65 -5.41
CA GLU A 17 -5.00 3.85 -6.24
C GLU A 17 -5.97 4.87 -5.65
N GLN A 18 -7.18 4.44 -5.30
CA GLN A 18 -8.20 5.31 -4.73
C GLN A 18 -7.75 5.90 -3.39
N ILE A 19 -7.05 5.11 -2.56
CA ILE A 19 -6.48 5.60 -1.29
C ILE A 19 -5.41 6.65 -1.53
N ILE A 20 -4.53 6.44 -2.51
CA ILE A 20 -3.46 7.37 -2.87
C ILE A 20 -4.05 8.66 -3.44
N GLN A 21 -5.03 8.58 -4.34
CA GLN A 21 -5.68 9.76 -4.93
C GLN A 21 -6.33 10.65 -3.87
N ASN A 22 -6.99 10.03 -2.89
CA ASN A 22 -7.62 10.73 -1.76
C ASN A 22 -6.64 11.19 -0.67
N ALA A 23 -5.37 10.78 -0.74
CA ALA A 23 -4.36 11.17 0.24
C ALA A 23 -3.82 12.57 -0.04
N TYR A 24 -3.53 13.32 1.03
CA TYR A 24 -2.91 14.64 0.93
C TYR A 24 -1.38 14.54 0.79
N MET A 25 -0.76 15.57 0.22
CA MET A 25 0.70 15.58 0.04
C MET A 25 1.43 15.51 1.38
N GLY A 26 2.40 14.61 1.47
CA GLY A 26 3.13 14.32 2.71
C GLY A 26 2.40 13.37 3.67
N GLU A 27 1.19 12.91 3.35
CA GLU A 27 0.47 11.92 4.16
C GLU A 27 1.23 10.58 4.16
N VAL A 28 1.40 10.01 5.35
CA VAL A 28 1.91 8.65 5.54
C VAL A 28 0.74 7.68 5.66
N LEU A 29 0.74 6.66 4.81
CA LEU A 29 -0.25 5.61 4.72
C LEU A 29 0.35 4.29 5.19
N VAL A 30 -0.42 3.57 6.01
CA VAL A 30 -0.13 2.20 6.46
C VAL A 30 -1.25 1.33 5.94
N VAL A 31 -0.96 0.49 4.95
CA VAL A 31 -1.97 -0.36 4.32
C VAL A 31 -1.71 -1.81 4.68
N LEU A 32 -2.69 -2.44 5.30
CA LEU A 32 -2.71 -3.87 5.62
C LEU A 32 -3.49 -4.60 4.52
N PHE A 33 -2.91 -5.66 3.95
CA PHE A 33 -3.56 -6.48 2.95
C PHE A 33 -3.17 -7.95 3.10
N GLU A 34 -4.01 -8.84 2.58
CA GLU A 34 -3.76 -10.27 2.60
C GLU A 34 -2.90 -10.65 1.38
N ILE A 35 -1.88 -11.47 1.62
CA ILE A 35 -1.00 -12.07 0.61
C ILE A 35 -1.35 -13.54 0.47
N GLY A 36 -2.01 -13.86 -0.65
CA GLY A 36 -2.19 -15.24 -1.09
C GLY A 36 -0.88 -15.79 -1.67
N ASP A 37 -0.45 -15.25 -2.82
CA ASP A 37 0.88 -15.49 -3.38
C ASP A 37 1.79 -14.27 -3.14
N PHE A 38 3.10 -14.51 -2.97
CA PHE A 38 4.06 -13.41 -2.73
C PHE A 38 4.16 -12.42 -3.91
N SER A 39 3.61 -12.75 -5.07
CA SER A 39 3.65 -11.89 -6.28
C SER A 39 2.96 -10.54 -6.05
N SER A 40 1.97 -10.48 -5.16
CA SER A 40 1.24 -9.26 -4.82
C SER A 40 2.10 -8.23 -4.07
N VAL A 41 3.14 -8.68 -3.36
CA VAL A 41 4.04 -7.80 -2.60
C VAL A 41 4.95 -7.00 -3.54
N GLU A 42 5.68 -7.67 -4.43
CA GLU A 42 6.62 -7.02 -5.34
C GLU A 42 5.89 -6.03 -6.26
N LYS A 43 4.73 -6.43 -6.78
CA LYS A 43 3.86 -5.57 -7.59
C LYS A 43 3.38 -4.35 -6.81
N SER A 44 3.08 -4.49 -5.51
CA SER A 44 2.67 -3.35 -4.67
C SER A 44 3.78 -2.29 -4.53
N PHE A 45 5.05 -2.70 -4.46
CA PHE A 45 6.17 -1.77 -4.41
C PHE A 45 6.35 -1.01 -5.71
N ALA A 46 6.26 -1.71 -6.85
CA ALA A 46 6.33 -1.09 -8.16
C ALA A 46 5.20 -0.08 -8.35
N PHE A 47 3.97 -0.50 -8.04
CA PHE A 47 2.78 0.33 -8.16
C PHE A 47 2.87 1.63 -7.34
N ILE A 48 3.32 1.56 -6.08
CA ILE A 48 3.44 2.75 -5.23
C ILE A 48 4.51 3.71 -5.76
N LYS A 49 5.64 3.19 -6.26
CA LYS A 49 6.70 4.03 -6.85
C LYS A 49 6.22 4.77 -8.10
N GLU A 50 5.38 4.14 -8.91
CA GLU A 50 4.77 4.76 -10.11
C GLU A 50 3.76 5.86 -9.75
N GLN A 51 3.16 5.81 -8.56
CA GLN A 51 2.11 6.72 -8.10
C GLN A 51 2.62 7.94 -7.31
N ASN A 52 3.87 8.38 -7.54
CA ASN A 52 4.53 9.46 -6.79
C ASN A 52 4.44 9.23 -5.28
N CYS A 53 4.79 8.03 -4.83
CA CYS A 53 4.86 7.72 -3.40
C CYS A 53 6.25 7.19 -3.05
N GLU A 54 6.73 7.59 -1.87
CA GLU A 54 7.96 7.10 -1.28
C GLU A 54 7.66 5.91 -0.37
N LEU A 55 8.24 4.75 -0.67
CA LEU A 55 8.14 3.57 0.20
C LEU A 55 9.00 3.77 1.45
N LEU A 56 8.40 3.66 2.63
CA LEU A 56 9.08 3.85 3.91
C LEU A 56 9.39 2.52 4.61
N ASN A 57 8.43 1.60 4.61
CA ASN A 57 8.59 0.30 5.26
C ASN A 57 7.67 -0.74 4.62
N SER A 58 8.00 -2.00 4.83
CA SER A 58 7.22 -3.15 4.40
C SER A 58 7.47 -4.30 5.36
N LEU A 59 6.42 -4.82 5.98
CA LEU A 59 6.54 -5.82 7.05
C LEU A 59 5.51 -6.94 6.89
N LYS A 60 5.99 -8.19 6.96
CA LYS A 60 5.15 -9.38 7.10
C LYS A 60 4.67 -9.49 8.54
N PHE A 61 3.35 -9.41 8.77
CA PHE A 61 2.79 -9.48 10.12
C PHE A 61 2.57 -10.92 10.59
N ASN A 62 2.05 -11.77 9.71
CA ASN A 62 1.91 -13.22 9.94
C ASN A 62 2.04 -13.96 8.59
N GLN A 63 1.60 -15.22 8.50
CA GLN A 63 1.76 -16.01 7.27
C GLN A 63 1.06 -15.39 6.06
N VAL A 64 -0.09 -14.73 6.25
CA VAL A 64 -1.00 -14.23 5.21
C VAL A 64 -1.19 -12.71 5.23
N ASP A 65 -0.82 -12.01 6.30
CA ASP A 65 -1.02 -10.56 6.40
C ASP A 65 0.29 -9.79 6.15
N TRP A 66 0.21 -8.78 5.29
CA TRP A 66 1.32 -7.89 4.96
C TRP A 66 0.94 -6.42 5.19
N THR A 67 1.88 -5.64 5.70
CA THR A 67 1.72 -4.20 5.85
C THR A 67 2.74 -3.46 4.99
N ILE A 68 2.26 -2.50 4.20
CA ILE A 68 3.12 -1.57 3.47
C ILE A 68 2.92 -0.16 4.00
N VAL A 69 4.04 0.55 4.20
CA VAL A 69 4.06 1.92 4.70
C VAL A 69 4.72 2.80 3.66
N PHE A 70 4.00 3.83 3.22
CA PHE A 70 4.49 4.74 2.21
C PHE A 70 3.98 6.15 2.45
N LYS A 71 4.65 7.14 1.87
CA LYS A 71 4.30 8.55 1.97
C LYS A 71 3.97 9.08 0.59
N LYS A 72 2.84 9.79 0.46
CA LYS A 72 2.52 10.49 -0.79
C LYS A 72 3.49 11.66 -0.96
N VAL A 73 4.24 11.63 -2.06
CA VAL A 73 5.14 12.71 -2.45
C VAL A 73 4.53 13.50 -3.61
N GLY A 74 4.92 14.76 -3.74
CA GLY A 74 4.52 15.57 -4.90
C GLY A 74 5.17 15.04 -6.18
N GLN A 75 4.59 15.40 -7.32
CA GLN A 75 5.32 15.39 -8.59
C GLN A 75 6.46 16.43 -8.54
#